data_AF-A0A482XBD2-F1
#
_entry.id   AF-A0A482XBD2-F1
#
_cell.length_a   1.000
_cell.length_b   1.000
_cell.length_c   1.000
_cell.angle_alpha   90.00
_cell.angle_beta   90.00
_cell.angle_gamma   90.00
#
_symmetry.space_group_name_H-M   'P 1'
#
loop_
_entity.id
_entity.type
_entity.pdbx_description
1 polymer ?
#
loop_
_entity_poly.entity_id
_entity_poly.type
_entity_poly.pdbx_seq_one_letter_code
_entity_poly.pdbx_strand_id
1 'polypeptide(L)'
;MDSINSIHDSIVKNLRNENRIVTVSKLFTEFETDIDRYELGSLLLDEFDISPEVDEPCVKSACESEKLRNEGNSAFLKRQDLNAIQCYTSSAGYAPNESKELALSYANRSAVTFALKQFYDCLKDIDRALDGHYPDNLRYKLYERKGKCLKYLGDKVSAKENYK
;
A
#
# COMPACT_ATOMS: atom_id res chain seq x y z
N MET A 1 -18.65 12.71 1.37
CA MET A 1 -17.48 11.80 1.45
C MET A 1 -17.27 11.21 0.07
N ASP A 2 -16.91 12.08 -0.85
CA ASP A 2 -16.49 11.63 -2.18
C ASP A 2 -15.09 11.05 -2.04
N SER A 3 -15.04 9.75 -1.74
CA SER A 3 -13.77 9.03 -1.74
C SER A 3 -13.07 9.20 -3.10
N ILE A 4 -11.76 8.99 -3.16
CA ILE A 4 -11.00 8.96 -4.44
C ILE A 4 -11.71 8.12 -5.51
N ASN A 5 -12.42 7.05 -5.12
CA ASN A 5 -13.22 6.23 -6.03
C ASN A 5 -14.44 6.99 -6.61
N SER A 6 -15.09 7.85 -5.82
CA SER A 6 -16.21 8.70 -6.28
C SER A 6 -15.76 9.73 -7.32
N ILE A 7 -14.59 10.35 -7.09
CA ILE A 7 -13.97 11.28 -8.05
C ILE A 7 -13.63 10.55 -9.35
N HIS A 8 -12.96 9.40 -9.25
CA HIS A 8 -12.65 8.55 -10.40
C HIS A 8 -13.91 8.18 -11.19
N ASP A 9 -14.95 7.69 -10.53
CA ASP A 9 -16.18 7.26 -11.17
C ASP A 9 -16.91 8.43 -11.86
N SER A 10 -16.84 9.62 -11.26
CA SER A 10 -17.39 10.85 -11.83
C SER A 10 -16.65 11.27 -13.11
N ILE A 11 -15.31 11.28 -13.10
CA ILE A 11 -14.50 11.55 -14.29
C ILE A 11 -14.80 10.53 -15.39
N VAL A 12 -14.80 9.24 -15.06
CA VAL A 12 -15.06 8.16 -16.03
C VAL A 12 -16.45 8.28 -16.64
N LYS A 13 -17.45 8.64 -15.83
CA LYS A 13 -18.82 8.86 -16.30
C LYS A 13 -18.90 10.03 -17.29
N ASN A 14 -18.29 11.18 -16.97
CA ASN A 14 -18.30 12.35 -17.85
C ASN A 14 -17.55 12.07 -19.17
N LEU A 15 -16.38 11.44 -19.11
CA LEU A 15 -15.62 11.04 -20.30
C LEU A 15 -16.37 10.05 -21.19
N ARG A 16 -17.19 9.18 -20.62
CA ARG A 16 -18.07 8.27 -21.38
C ARG A 16 -19.19 9.04 -22.07
N ASN A 17 -19.83 9.98 -21.37
CA ASN A 17 -20.90 10.80 -21.94
C ASN A 17 -20.42 11.61 -23.15
N GLU A 18 -19.16 12.04 -23.14
CA GLU A 18 -18.53 12.79 -24.23
C GLU A 18 -17.81 11.91 -25.26
N ASN A 19 -17.85 10.58 -25.14
CA ASN A 19 -17.14 9.63 -25.99
C ASN A 19 -15.61 9.83 -26.05
N ARG A 20 -15.02 10.44 -25.03
CA ARG A 20 -13.57 10.73 -24.94
C ARG A 20 -12.79 9.68 -24.13
N ILE A 21 -13.48 8.76 -23.45
CA ILE A 21 -12.85 7.80 -22.52
C ILE A 21 -11.70 7.00 -23.14
N VAL A 22 -11.85 6.54 -24.40
CA VAL A 22 -10.81 5.75 -25.08
C VAL A 22 -9.58 6.61 -25.39
N THR A 23 -9.79 7.82 -25.91
CA THR A 23 -8.72 8.75 -26.27
C THR A 23 -7.92 9.17 -25.04
N VAL A 24 -8.61 9.56 -23.96
CA VAL A 24 -7.97 9.98 -22.71
C VAL A 24 -7.22 8.82 -22.05
N SER A 25 -7.80 7.61 -22.05
CA SER A 25 -7.11 6.43 -21.50
C SER A 25 -5.84 6.10 -22.28
N LYS A 26 -5.88 6.24 -23.61
CA LYS A 26 -4.71 6.05 -24.47
C LYS A 26 -3.62 7.07 -24.16
N LEU A 27 -3.98 8.35 -24.10
CA LEU A 27 -3.06 9.43 -23.76
C LEU A 27 -2.41 9.21 -22.37
N PHE A 28 -3.22 8.86 -21.37
CA PHE A 28 -2.73 8.58 -20.01
C PHE A 28 -1.70 7.44 -19.98
N THR A 29 -1.91 6.41 -20.81
CA THR A 29 -1.00 5.25 -20.91
C THR A 29 0.30 5.60 -21.63
N GLU A 30 0.26 6.56 -22.56
CA GLU A 30 1.43 7.01 -23.33
C GLU A 30 2.36 7.93 -22.53
N PHE A 31 1.89 8.58 -21.46
CA PHE A 31 2.74 9.41 -20.62
C PHE A 31 3.83 8.62 -19.92
N GLU A 32 5.04 9.20 -19.88
CA GLU A 32 6.20 8.60 -19.22
C GLU A 32 6.27 8.99 -17.74
N THR A 33 5.86 10.21 -17.39
CA THR A 33 6.01 10.77 -16.04
C THR A 33 4.70 10.82 -15.26
N ASP A 34 4.81 10.76 -13.93
CA ASP A 34 3.66 10.96 -13.04
C ASP A 34 3.20 12.43 -13.03
N ILE A 35 4.07 13.37 -13.42
CA ILE A 35 3.72 14.79 -13.54
C ILE A 35 2.72 14.97 -14.68
N ASP A 36 2.98 14.41 -15.86
CA ASP A 36 2.07 14.53 -17.01
C ASP A 36 0.70 13.89 -16.71
N ARG A 37 0.71 12.74 -16.01
CA ARG A 37 -0.52 12.06 -15.57
C ARG A 37 -1.31 12.90 -14.56
N TYR A 38 -0.61 13.56 -13.63
CA TYR A 38 -1.22 14.48 -12.67
C TYR A 38 -1.82 15.70 -13.38
N GLU A 39 -1.11 16.32 -14.31
CA GLU A 39 -1.60 17.48 -15.08
C GLU A 39 -2.86 17.14 -15.86
N LEU A 40 -2.89 16.00 -16.55
CA LEU A 40 -4.11 15.52 -17.20
C LEU A 40 -5.26 15.33 -16.21
N GLY A 41 -4.98 14.73 -15.05
CA GLY A 41 -5.96 14.58 -13.98
C GLY A 41 -6.53 15.93 -13.51
N SER A 42 -5.65 16.91 -13.25
CA SER A 42 -6.05 18.26 -12.82
C SER A 42 -6.90 18.96 -13.86
N LEU A 43 -6.53 18.89 -15.13
CA LEU A 43 -7.31 19.49 -16.22
C LEU A 43 -8.71 18.88 -16.33
N LEU A 44 -8.85 17.57 -16.14
CA LEU A 44 -10.15 16.89 -16.16
C LEU A 44 -11.01 17.24 -14.94
N LEU A 45 -10.40 17.46 -13.78
CA LEU A 45 -11.11 17.92 -12.58
C LEU A 45 -11.67 19.34 -12.81
N ASP A 46 -10.86 20.25 -13.34
CA ASP A 46 -11.27 21.62 -13.66
C ASP A 46 -12.34 21.63 -14.75
N GLU A 47 -12.17 20.83 -15.82
CA GLU A 47 -13.11 20.72 -16.93
C GLU A 47 -14.50 20.25 -16.49
N PHE A 48 -14.56 19.27 -15.58
CA PHE A 48 -15.82 18.70 -15.09
C PHE A 48 -16.34 19.36 -13.80
N ASP A 49 -15.70 20.44 -13.34
CA ASP A 49 -16.04 21.14 -12.09
C ASP A 49 -16.10 20.18 -10.88
N ILE A 50 -15.16 19.22 -10.85
CA ILE A 50 -15.05 18.23 -9.77
C ILE A 50 -14.00 18.74 -8.79
N SER A 51 -14.47 19.28 -7.67
CA SER A 51 -13.58 19.68 -6.58
C SER A 51 -13.41 18.52 -5.60
N PRO A 52 -12.18 18.00 -5.40
CA PRO A 52 -11.94 17.00 -4.36
C PRO A 52 -12.20 17.62 -2.98
N GLU A 53 -13.05 16.97 -2.17
CA GLU A 53 -13.13 17.29 -0.74
C GLU A 53 -11.75 17.05 -0.13
N VAL A 54 -11.07 18.14 0.28
CA VAL A 54 -9.84 18.04 1.04
C VAL A 54 -10.24 17.73 2.48
N ASP A 55 -10.07 16.48 2.88
CA ASP A 55 -10.22 16.11 4.29
C ASP A 55 -9.31 17.01 5.15
N GLU A 56 -9.76 17.32 6.37
CA GLU A 56 -8.90 17.96 7.35
C GLU A 56 -7.57 17.19 7.45
N PRO A 57 -6.43 17.89 7.65
CA PRO A 57 -5.13 17.25 7.74
C PRO A 57 -5.20 16.06 8.70
N CYS A 58 -5.05 14.85 8.16
CA CYS A 58 -5.09 13.63 8.93
C CYS A 58 -3.99 13.68 9.99
N VAL A 59 -4.37 13.94 11.24
CA VAL A 59 -3.42 14.01 12.35
C VAL A 59 -2.95 12.59 12.67
N LYS A 60 -1.64 12.39 12.60
CA LYS A 60 -1.01 11.13 12.98
C LYS A 60 -1.37 10.81 14.45
N SER A 61 -1.92 9.64 14.70
CA SER A 61 -2.42 9.19 15.99
C SER A 61 -1.94 7.77 16.28
N ALA A 62 -1.20 7.61 17.37
CA ALA A 62 -0.78 6.29 17.84
C ALA A 62 -1.99 5.41 18.20
N CYS A 63 -3.04 6.01 18.76
CA CYS A 63 -4.29 5.33 19.11
C CYS A 63 -5.01 4.77 17.88
N GLU A 64 -5.22 5.60 16.84
CA GLU A 64 -5.87 5.13 15.60
C GLU A 64 -5.00 4.11 14.86
N SER A 65 -3.69 4.32 14.84
CA SER A 65 -2.75 3.33 14.31
C SER A 65 -2.89 1.97 15.00
N GLU A 66 -2.96 1.95 16.33
CA GLU A 66 -3.12 0.73 17.11
C GLU A 66 -4.47 0.06 16.85
N LYS A 67 -5.56 0.83 16.82
CA LYS A 67 -6.90 0.33 16.51
C LYS A 67 -6.92 -0.39 15.16
N LEU A 68 -6.44 0.28 14.11
CA LEU A 68 -6.35 -0.29 12.75
C LEU A 68 -5.42 -1.51 12.70
N ARG A 69 -4.32 -1.50 13.47
CA ARG A 69 -3.42 -2.66 13.58
C ARG A 69 -4.14 -3.85 14.21
N ASN A 70 -4.99 -3.63 15.22
CA ASN A 70 -5.76 -4.69 15.87
C ASN A 70 -6.88 -5.23 14.97
N GLU A 71 -7.50 -4.37 14.14
CA GLU A 71 -8.41 -4.80 13.07
C GLU A 71 -7.67 -5.66 12.03
N GLY A 72 -6.47 -5.24 11.61
CA GLY A 72 -5.62 -6.01 10.71
C GLY A 72 -5.22 -7.37 11.28
N ASN A 73 -4.91 -7.44 12.58
CA ASN A 73 -4.66 -8.71 13.27
C ASN A 73 -5.88 -9.65 13.18
N SER A 74 -7.07 -9.09 13.41
CA SER A 74 -8.33 -9.85 13.34
C SER A 74 -8.63 -10.35 11.93
N ALA A 75 -8.40 -9.51 10.91
CA ALA A 75 -8.55 -9.89 9.50
C ALA A 75 -7.54 -10.98 9.09
N PHE A 76 -6.29 -10.87 9.53
CA PHE A 76 -5.24 -11.84 9.22
C PHE A 76 -5.55 -13.22 9.83
N LEU A 77 -6.04 -13.26 11.08
CA LEU A 77 -6.51 -14.50 11.71
C LEU A 77 -7.66 -15.16 10.93
N LYS A 78 -8.53 -14.36 10.33
CA LYS A 78 -9.64 -14.80 9.47
C LYS A 78 -9.22 -15.15 8.04
N ARG A 79 -7.92 -15.13 7.70
CA ARG A 79 -7.39 -15.33 6.34
C ARG A 79 -7.91 -14.32 5.31
N GLN A 80 -8.29 -13.12 5.77
CA GLN A 80 -8.71 -12.02 4.91
C GLN A 80 -7.49 -11.16 4.56
N ASP A 81 -6.55 -11.73 3.78
CA ASP A 81 -5.21 -11.16 3.61
C ASP A 81 -5.21 -9.75 2.98
N LEU A 82 -6.08 -9.50 2.00
CA LEU A 82 -6.22 -8.16 1.39
C LEU A 82 -6.72 -7.11 2.39
N ASN A 83 -7.71 -7.48 3.20
CA ASN A 83 -8.24 -6.60 4.24
C ASN A 83 -7.16 -6.33 5.31
N ALA A 84 -6.42 -7.38 5.72
CA ALA A 84 -5.30 -7.22 6.65
C ALA A 84 -4.23 -6.25 6.11
N ILE A 85 -3.86 -6.36 4.82
CA ILE A 85 -2.94 -5.42 4.17
C ILE A 85 -3.47 -3.99 4.18
N GLN A 86 -4.75 -3.79 3.88
CA GLN A 86 -5.40 -2.48 3.93
C GLN A 86 -5.34 -1.90 5.35
N CYS A 87 -5.78 -2.66 6.36
CA CYS A 87 -5.73 -2.23 7.77
C CYS A 87 -4.31 -1.88 8.23
N TYR A 88 -3.30 -2.71 7.93
CA TYR A 88 -1.92 -2.40 8.33
C TYR A 88 -1.33 -1.22 7.57
N THR A 89 -1.74 -1.01 6.31
CA THR A 89 -1.31 0.16 5.53
C THR A 89 -1.92 1.43 6.09
N SER A 90 -3.22 1.43 6.40
CA SER A 90 -3.88 2.55 7.07
C SER A 90 -3.27 2.79 8.46
N SER A 91 -2.98 1.73 9.22
CA SER A 91 -2.30 1.82 10.52
C SER A 91 -0.94 2.55 10.40
N ALA A 92 -0.10 2.19 9.42
CA ALA A 92 1.13 2.93 9.14
C ALA A 92 0.86 4.39 8.72
N GLY A 93 -0.21 4.62 7.97
CA GLY A 93 -0.71 5.94 7.57
C GLY A 93 -1.11 6.83 8.75
N TYR A 94 -1.61 6.27 9.86
CA TYR A 94 -1.92 7.03 11.08
C TYR A 94 -0.77 7.07 12.09
N ALA A 95 0.17 6.12 12.09
CA ALA A 95 1.22 6.04 13.12
C ALA A 95 2.15 7.26 13.12
N PRO A 96 2.48 7.91 14.25
CA PRO A 96 3.43 9.02 14.26
C PRO A 96 4.77 8.65 13.57
N ASN A 97 5.44 9.65 12.98
CA ASN A 97 6.75 9.42 12.36
C ASN A 97 7.74 8.91 13.39
N GLU A 98 8.64 8.01 12.99
CA GLU A 98 9.65 7.41 13.87
C GLU A 98 9.04 6.82 15.16
N SER A 99 7.84 6.24 15.06
CA SER A 99 7.18 5.61 16.20
C SER A 99 7.34 4.09 16.23
N LYS A 100 7.14 3.52 17.41
CA LYS A 100 6.99 2.08 17.59
C LYS A 100 5.79 1.57 16.80
N GLU A 101 4.69 2.31 16.77
CA GLU A 101 3.46 1.94 16.07
C GLU A 101 3.73 1.76 14.58
N LEU A 102 4.48 2.69 13.97
CA LEU A 102 4.85 2.62 12.55
C LEU A 102 5.66 1.35 12.25
N ALA A 103 6.66 1.05 13.10
CA ALA A 103 7.46 -0.15 12.97
C ALA A 103 6.65 -1.44 13.16
N LEU A 104 5.69 -1.45 14.10
CA LEU A 104 4.77 -2.58 14.31
C LEU A 104 3.86 -2.79 13.09
N SER A 105 3.36 -1.72 12.45
CA SER A 105 2.50 -1.82 11.27
C SER A 105 3.26 -2.47 10.08
N TYR A 106 4.50 -2.07 9.84
CA TYR A 106 5.36 -2.74 8.83
C TYR A 106 5.66 -4.20 9.20
N ALA A 107 5.98 -4.47 10.46
CA ALA A 107 6.24 -5.84 10.93
C ALA A 107 5.03 -6.77 10.79
N ASN A 108 3.82 -6.25 10.95
CA ASN A 108 2.60 -7.03 10.77
C ASN A 108 2.24 -7.19 9.29
N ARG A 109 2.39 -6.13 8.48
CA ARG A 109 2.17 -6.22 7.03
C ARG A 109 3.12 -7.19 6.35
N SER A 110 4.39 -7.24 6.76
CA SER A 110 5.35 -8.23 6.27
C SER A 110 4.96 -9.68 6.61
N ALA A 111 4.17 -9.93 7.64
CA ALA A 111 3.66 -11.27 7.93
C ALA A 111 2.64 -11.73 6.88
N VAL A 112 1.79 -10.80 6.40
CA VAL A 112 0.79 -11.08 5.37
C VAL A 112 1.45 -11.29 4.02
N THR A 113 2.34 -10.39 3.61
CA THR A 113 3.05 -10.52 2.32
C THR A 113 3.95 -11.76 2.28
N PHE A 114 4.50 -12.19 3.43
CA PHE A 114 5.15 -13.49 3.55
C PHE A 114 4.19 -14.66 3.29
N ALA A 115 3.01 -14.65 3.91
CA ALA A 115 2.00 -15.70 3.72
C ALA A 115 1.53 -15.79 2.25
N LEU A 116 1.46 -14.64 1.57
CA LEU A 116 1.15 -14.52 0.14
C LEU A 116 2.34 -14.82 -0.78
N LYS A 117 3.50 -15.22 -0.26
CA LYS A 117 4.74 -15.49 -1.01
C LYS A 117 5.27 -14.28 -1.80
N GLN A 118 4.88 -13.07 -1.41
CA GLN A 118 5.39 -11.79 -1.92
C GLN A 118 6.68 -11.43 -1.18
N PHE A 119 7.74 -12.23 -1.41
CA PHE A 119 8.96 -12.18 -0.59
C PHE A 119 9.72 -10.85 -0.68
N TYR A 120 9.71 -10.17 -1.84
CA TYR A 120 10.37 -8.87 -1.97
C TYR A 120 9.67 -7.78 -1.15
N ASP A 121 8.34 -7.72 -1.17
CA ASP A 121 7.58 -6.74 -0.39
C ASP A 121 7.65 -7.04 1.11
N CYS A 122 7.67 -8.34 1.47
CA CYS A 122 7.95 -8.78 2.82
C CYS A 122 9.31 -8.25 3.33
N LEU A 123 10.38 -8.39 2.53
CA LEU A 123 11.71 -7.91 2.88
C LEU A 123 11.75 -6.38 3.07
N LYS A 124 11.14 -5.61 2.16
CA LYS A 124 11.05 -4.14 2.28
C LYS A 124 10.39 -3.70 3.58
N ASP A 125 9.29 -4.34 3.96
CA ASP A 125 8.60 -4.02 5.21
C ASP A 125 9.38 -4.48 6.44
N ILE A 126 10.11 -5.61 6.38
CA ILE A 126 11.01 -6.04 7.45
C ILE A 126 12.12 -4.99 7.66
N ASP A 127 12.75 -4.52 6.58
CA ASP A 127 13.84 -3.56 6.66
C ASP A 127 13.34 -2.24 7.27
N ARG A 128 12.20 -1.71 6.79
CA ARG A 128 11.55 -0.53 7.40
C ARG A 128 11.22 -0.70 8.88
N ALA A 129 10.75 -1.89 9.29
CA ALA A 129 10.48 -2.15 10.70
C ALA A 129 11.78 -2.20 11.53
N LEU A 130 12.83 -2.84 11.02
CA LEU A 130 14.12 -2.94 11.70
C LEU A 130 14.87 -1.61 11.77
N ASP A 131 14.74 -0.75 10.75
CA ASP A 131 15.34 0.58 10.73
C ASP A 131 14.59 1.56 11.65
N GLY A 132 13.34 1.25 12.02
CA GLY A 132 12.53 2.02 12.95
C GLY A 132 12.59 1.52 14.41
N HIS A 133 11.62 1.96 15.21
CA HIS A 133 11.54 1.65 16.64
C HIS A 133 10.82 0.33 16.95
N TYR A 134 11.14 -0.74 16.21
CA TYR A 134 10.58 -2.06 16.50
C TYR A 134 11.17 -2.62 17.81
N PRO A 135 10.35 -3.20 18.72
CA PRO A 135 10.85 -3.69 20.00
C PRO A 135 11.94 -4.76 19.86
N ASP A 136 13.08 -4.56 20.53
CA ASP A 136 14.24 -5.44 20.41
C ASP A 136 13.93 -6.90 20.79
N ASN A 137 13.11 -7.09 21.82
CA ASN A 137 12.68 -8.41 22.27
C ASN A 137 11.82 -9.16 21.24
N LEU A 138 11.32 -8.48 20.19
CA LEU A 138 10.53 -9.07 19.11
C LEU A 138 11.31 -9.19 17.80
N ARG A 139 12.47 -8.55 17.65
CA ARG A 139 13.25 -8.51 16.39
C ARG A 139 13.57 -9.90 15.82
N TYR A 140 13.72 -10.91 16.68
CA TYR A 140 13.94 -12.29 16.24
C TYR A 140 12.86 -12.79 15.26
N LYS A 141 11.60 -12.35 15.40
CA LYS A 141 10.50 -12.71 14.49
C LYS A 141 10.72 -12.19 13.08
N LEU A 142 11.28 -10.98 12.96
CA LEU A 142 11.59 -10.36 11.68
C LEU A 142 12.80 -11.04 11.03
N TYR A 143 13.85 -11.31 11.79
CA TYR A 143 15.02 -12.04 11.28
C TYR A 143 14.68 -13.45 10.81
N GLU A 144 13.84 -14.17 11.56
CA GLU A 144 13.37 -15.50 11.16
C GLU A 144 12.61 -15.44 9.82
N ARG A 145 11.70 -14.47 9.68
CA ARG A 145 10.95 -14.26 8.43
C ARG A 145 11.86 -13.83 7.28
N LYS A 146 12.82 -12.94 7.52
CA LYS A 146 13.83 -12.47 6.55
C LYS A 146 14.64 -13.63 6.01
N GLY A 147 15.15 -14.49 6.89
CA GLY A 147 15.88 -15.70 6.50
C GLY A 147 15.06 -16.63 5.61
N LYS A 148 13.78 -16.86 5.97
CA LYS A 148 12.85 -17.66 5.14
C LYS A 148 12.64 -17.03 3.76
N CYS A 149 12.41 -15.72 3.67
CA CYS A 149 12.28 -15.01 2.39
C CYS A 149 13.51 -15.20 1.50
N LEU A 150 14.71 -14.97 2.05
CA LEU A 150 15.97 -15.07 1.29
C LEU A 150 16.19 -16.49 0.78
N LYS A 151 15.90 -17.51 1.59
CA LYS A 151 15.95 -18.91 1.16
C LYS A 151 15.04 -19.16 -0.04
N TYR A 152 13.76 -18.78 0.06
CA TYR A 152 12.80 -19.01 -1.04
C TYR A 152 13.16 -18.26 -2.33
N LEU A 153 13.76 -17.08 -2.22
CA LEU A 153 14.25 -16.32 -3.37
C LEU A 153 15.47 -16.99 -4.01
N GLY A 154 16.43 -17.46 -3.20
CA GLY A 154 17.58 -18.23 -3.67
C GLY A 154 17.16 -19.51 -4.40
N ASP A 155 16.25 -20.31 -3.80
CA ASP A 155 15.74 -21.54 -4.41
C ASP A 155 15.06 -21.29 -5.78
N LYS A 156 14.33 -20.17 -5.92
CA LYS A 156 13.69 -19.78 -7.18
C LYS A 156 14.70 -19.37 -8.26
N VAL A 157 15.76 -18.67 -7.88
CA VAL A 157 16.83 -18.27 -8.81
C VAL A 157 17.55 -19.52 -9.32
N SER A 158 17.98 -20.39 -8.40
CA SER A 158 18.61 -21.67 -8.76
C SER A 158 17.72 -22.56 -9.62
N ALA A 159 16.41 -22.62 -9.34
CA ALA A 159 15.48 -23.37 -10.19
C ALA A 159 15.46 -22.80 -11.62
N LYS A 160 15.31 -21.48 -11.79
CA LYS A 160 15.30 -20.85 -13.13
C LYS A 160 16.59 -21.07 -13.92
N GLU A 161 17.74 -21.11 -13.25
CA GLU A 161 19.03 -21.37 -13.91
C GLU A 161 19.16 -22.81 -14.40
N ASN A 162 18.60 -23.78 -13.68
CA ASN A 162 18.64 -25.20 -14.04
C ASN A 162 17.58 -25.62 -15.08
N TYR A 163 16.63 -24.75 -15.43
CA TYR A 163 15.61 -24.99 -16.46
C TYR A 163 16.00 -24.47 -17.86
N LYS A 164 17.28 -24.21 -18.11
CA LYS A 164 17.82 -23.78 -19.43
C LYS A 164 18.39 -24.94 -20.24
#